data_AF-X1R3C5-F1
#
_entry.id   AF-X1R3C5-F1
#
_cell.length_a   1.000
_cell.length_b   1.000
_cell.length_c   1.000
_cell.angle_alpha   90.00
_cell.angle_beta   90.00
_cell.angle_gamma   90.00
#
_symmetry.space_group_name_H-M   'P 1'
#
loop_
_entity.id
_entity.type
_entity.pdbx_description
1 polymer ?
#
loop_
_entity_poly.entity_id
_entity_poly.type
_entity_poly.pdbx_seq_one_letter_code
_entity_poly.pdbx_strand_id
1 'polypeptide(L)'
;MDTIAPETPTLNAVTSTTNILPQILSGTKDTNSSILINDAEIISVNSSVNWSYSYNLTEGNNNISITSRDAVGNESFTISATIEYDPNIYVDAGNTTGIEDGTKTHPFDTVTEGLIAVSSGKSVIVAAGTYNEQLLVNKSIILQGAEKESTIISGLEYTGNLITIEADGVKISGFKIDGISDTDVGIYSDSSTSIEISENIIQSHQDSGILYHSASNDYPSGVYVYNNDICFNSKNGIKVTGEGSGIIESNTINKNTNGIRAYNNASLEIKHNNITDNTS
;
A
#
# COMPACT_ATOMS: atom_id res chain seq x y z
N MET A 1 52.88 12.71 20.96
CA MET A 1 51.58 12.78 20.28
C MET A 1 50.75 11.64 20.79
N ASP A 2 49.47 11.88 21.04
CA ASP A 2 48.55 10.79 21.34
C ASP A 2 48.36 9.94 20.08
N THR A 3 48.54 8.64 20.22
CA THR A 3 48.43 7.66 19.12
C THR A 3 47.38 6.61 19.42
N ILE A 4 46.62 6.79 20.50
CA ILE A 4 45.61 5.82 20.94
C ILE A 4 44.27 6.28 20.38
N ALA A 5 43.68 5.46 19.53
CA ALA A 5 42.33 5.68 19.05
C ALA A 5 41.30 5.54 20.19
N PRO A 6 40.16 6.25 20.12
CA PRO A 6 39.06 6.00 21.04
C PRO A 6 38.54 4.56 20.90
N GLU A 7 37.84 4.08 21.92
CA GLU A 7 37.12 2.80 21.83
C GLU A 7 36.07 2.82 20.71
N THR A 8 35.72 1.63 20.23
CA THR A 8 34.65 1.47 19.23
C THR A 8 33.33 1.96 19.86
N PRO A 9 32.60 2.90 19.22
CA PRO A 9 31.31 3.32 19.76
C PRO A 9 30.35 2.14 19.79
N THR A 10 29.43 2.14 20.75
CA THR A 10 28.34 1.18 20.76
C THR A 10 27.18 1.68 19.91
N LEU A 11 26.37 0.76 19.41
CA LEU A 11 25.11 1.02 18.74
C LEU A 11 24.02 0.22 19.44
N ASN A 12 23.02 0.92 19.98
CA ASN A 12 21.81 0.32 20.52
C ASN A 12 21.03 -0.40 19.41
N ALA A 13 20.15 -1.32 19.79
CA ALA A 13 19.35 -2.08 18.83
C ALA A 13 18.59 -1.16 17.87
N VAL A 14 18.67 -1.49 16.58
CA VAL A 14 17.95 -0.84 15.48
C VAL A 14 16.81 -1.74 15.03
N THR A 15 15.75 -1.13 14.49
CA THR A 15 14.61 -1.84 13.91
C THR A 15 14.86 -2.10 12.43
N SER A 16 14.82 -3.36 12.02
CA SER A 16 14.88 -3.79 10.62
C SER A 16 14.10 -5.10 10.46
N THR A 17 13.23 -5.27 9.47
CA THR A 17 12.75 -4.28 8.50
C THR A 17 11.94 -3.17 9.18
N THR A 18 11.89 -1.96 8.60
CA THR A 18 11.02 -0.87 9.11
C THR A 18 10.31 -0.14 7.98
N ASN A 19 9.11 0.34 8.26
CA ASN A 19 8.31 1.23 7.39
C ASN A 19 8.28 2.69 7.91
N ILE A 20 9.03 2.99 8.99
CA ILE A 20 9.07 4.32 9.62
C ILE A 20 10.40 5.02 9.29
N LEU A 21 10.29 6.32 9.02
CA LEU A 21 11.43 7.23 8.89
C LEU A 21 11.19 8.49 9.73
N PRO A 22 12.24 9.13 10.27
CA PRO A 22 13.62 8.64 10.38
C PRO A 22 13.78 7.59 11.48
N GLN A 23 14.93 6.90 11.51
CA GLN A 23 15.29 6.03 12.63
C GLN A 23 16.31 6.70 13.54
N ILE A 24 16.10 6.60 14.86
CA ILE A 24 17.05 7.12 15.84
C ILE A 24 18.18 6.10 16.03
N LEU A 25 19.38 6.47 15.62
CA LEU A 25 20.60 5.76 15.97
C LEU A 25 21.12 6.31 17.29
N SER A 26 21.52 5.44 18.22
CA SER A 26 22.03 5.88 19.51
C SER A 26 22.99 4.86 20.11
N GLY A 27 23.78 5.29 21.08
CA GLY A 27 24.71 4.43 21.79
C GLY A 27 25.66 5.22 22.67
N THR A 28 26.83 4.65 22.92
CA THR A 28 27.89 5.25 23.73
C THR A 28 29.17 5.47 22.94
N LYS A 29 29.98 6.43 23.39
CA LYS A 29 31.31 6.76 22.87
C LYS A 29 32.21 7.26 23.99
N ASP A 30 33.51 7.31 23.74
CA ASP A 30 34.46 7.93 24.67
C ASP A 30 34.23 9.43 24.82
N THR A 31 34.57 9.98 25.99
CA THR A 31 34.59 11.44 26.17
C THR A 31 35.66 12.07 25.28
N ASN A 32 35.42 13.28 24.79
CA ASN A 32 36.33 14.02 23.90
C ASN A 32 36.56 13.32 22.55
N SER A 33 35.54 12.61 22.07
CA SER A 33 35.48 12.02 20.74
C SER A 33 34.23 12.48 19.96
N SER A 34 34.24 12.36 18.65
CA SER A 34 33.09 12.59 17.75
C SER A 34 32.38 11.29 17.39
N ILE A 35 31.26 11.38 16.66
CA ILE A 35 30.67 10.26 15.92
C ILE A 35 30.70 10.59 14.44
N LEU A 36 31.16 9.63 13.65
CA LEU A 36 31.07 9.62 12.20
C LEU A 36 30.10 8.51 11.79
N ILE A 37 29.22 8.79 10.83
CA ILE A 37 28.34 7.82 10.18
C ILE A 37 28.61 7.90 8.69
N ASN A 38 28.96 6.77 8.06
CA ASN A 38 29.32 6.71 6.65
C ASN A 38 30.39 7.76 6.28
N ASP A 39 31.44 7.81 7.10
CA ASP A 39 32.60 8.73 7.01
C ASP A 39 32.29 10.23 7.21
N ALA A 40 31.02 10.60 7.43
CA ALA A 40 30.61 11.97 7.71
C ALA A 40 30.51 12.21 9.22
N GLU A 41 31.19 13.25 9.73
CA GLU A 41 31.04 13.67 11.12
C GLU A 41 29.67 14.34 11.34
N ILE A 42 28.84 13.74 12.18
CA ILE A 42 27.47 14.21 12.51
C ILE A 42 27.37 14.72 13.94
N ILE A 43 28.26 14.26 14.82
CA ILE A 43 28.36 14.77 16.19
C ILE A 43 29.80 15.15 16.40
N SER A 44 30.08 16.45 16.47
CA SER A 44 31.43 16.94 16.71
C SER A 44 31.97 16.56 18.08
N VAL A 45 33.31 16.55 18.18
CA VAL A 45 34.05 16.19 19.39
C VAL A 45 33.51 16.89 20.62
N ASN A 46 33.09 16.11 21.62
CA ASN A 46 32.54 16.62 22.88
C ASN A 46 32.74 15.62 24.02
N SER A 47 32.45 16.03 25.25
CA SER A 47 32.58 15.21 26.46
C SER A 47 31.38 14.30 26.76
N SER A 48 30.32 14.30 25.94
CA SER A 48 29.16 13.43 26.14
C SER A 48 29.53 11.98 25.86
N VAL A 49 29.14 11.08 26.77
CA VAL A 49 29.33 9.63 26.60
C VAL A 49 28.20 8.98 25.82
N ASN A 50 27.01 9.57 25.85
CA ASN A 50 25.86 9.10 25.07
C ASN A 50 25.73 9.94 23.81
N TRP A 51 25.35 9.28 22.72
CA TRP A 51 25.08 9.93 21.45
C TRP A 51 23.75 9.47 20.89
N SER A 52 23.11 10.35 20.12
CA SER A 52 21.86 10.07 19.41
C SER A 52 21.82 10.90 18.13
N TYR A 53 21.35 10.30 17.05
CA TYR A 53 21.23 10.94 15.75
C TYR A 53 19.99 10.45 15.02
N SER A 54 19.21 11.39 14.48
CA SER A 54 18.04 11.08 13.64
C SER A 54 18.51 10.80 12.21
N TYR A 55 18.65 9.53 11.87
CA TYR A 55 19.15 9.09 10.57
C TYR A 55 17.99 8.93 9.58
N ASN A 56 18.02 9.70 8.50
CA ASN A 56 17.07 9.58 7.40
C ASN A 56 17.42 8.35 6.56
N LEU A 57 16.47 7.43 6.43
CA LEU A 57 16.62 6.23 5.63
C LEU A 57 16.25 6.50 4.17
N THR A 58 16.92 5.79 3.27
CA THR A 58 16.54 5.65 1.86
C THR A 58 15.87 4.30 1.66
N GLU A 59 14.90 4.20 0.75
CA GLU A 59 14.19 2.94 0.48
C GLU A 59 15.17 1.82 0.07
N GLY A 60 14.99 0.64 0.66
CA GLY A 60 15.90 -0.49 0.56
C GLY A 60 16.94 -0.55 1.69
N ASN A 61 18.08 -1.17 1.40
CA ASN A 61 19.11 -1.44 2.38
C ASN A 61 19.98 -0.20 2.65
N ASN A 62 19.95 0.27 3.89
CA ASN A 62 20.82 1.32 4.39
C ASN A 62 21.97 0.66 5.16
N ASN A 63 23.14 0.58 4.51
CA ASN A 63 24.37 0.12 5.16
C ASN A 63 24.97 1.30 5.92
N ILE A 64 25.09 1.16 7.23
CA ILE A 64 25.53 2.20 8.15
C ILE A 64 26.85 1.74 8.76
N SER A 65 27.91 2.51 8.56
CA SER A 65 29.17 2.41 9.31
C SER A 65 29.23 3.51 10.34
N ILE A 66 29.65 3.19 11.56
CA ILE A 66 29.81 4.16 12.65
C ILE A 66 31.21 4.02 13.22
N THR A 67 31.92 5.14 13.31
CA THR A 67 33.22 5.24 13.97
C THR A 67 33.21 6.43 14.92
N SER A 68 34.22 6.49 15.78
CA SER A 68 34.47 7.61 16.67
C SER A 68 35.88 8.13 16.43
N ARG A 69 36.06 9.45 16.47
CA ARG A 69 37.35 10.10 16.24
C ARG A 69 37.68 11.08 17.35
N ASP A 70 38.90 11.05 17.85
CA ASP A 70 39.36 12.00 18.88
C ASP A 70 39.71 13.39 18.30
N ALA A 71 40.11 14.32 19.15
CA ALA A 71 40.50 15.67 18.75
C ALA A 71 41.81 15.75 17.94
N VAL A 72 42.64 14.71 17.96
CA VAL A 72 43.93 14.66 17.23
C VAL A 72 43.82 13.86 15.92
N GLY A 73 42.66 13.26 15.65
CA GLY A 73 42.33 12.58 14.41
C GLY A 73 42.49 11.06 14.45
N ASN A 74 42.77 10.44 15.61
CA ASN A 74 42.77 8.98 15.70
C ASN A 74 41.33 8.47 15.67
N GLU A 75 41.08 7.43 14.87
CA GLU A 75 39.74 6.88 14.63
C GLU A 75 39.65 5.45 15.15
N SER A 76 38.52 5.11 15.76
CA SER A 76 38.25 3.80 16.32
C SER A 76 37.98 2.74 15.23
N PHE A 77 37.82 1.48 15.65
CA PHE A 77 37.24 0.48 14.76
C PHE A 77 35.78 0.80 14.45
N THR A 78 35.31 0.28 13.31
CA THR A 78 33.94 0.48 12.84
C THR A 78 32.98 -0.51 13.46
N ILE A 79 31.81 -0.02 13.88
CA ILE A 79 30.61 -0.84 14.07
C ILE A 79 29.68 -0.62 12.86
N SER A 80 29.06 -1.70 12.37
CA SER A 80 28.18 -1.65 11.21
C SER A 80 26.80 -2.21 11.53
N ALA A 81 25.79 -1.63 10.90
CA ALA A 81 24.42 -2.14 10.87
C ALA A 81 23.84 -1.98 9.48
N THR A 82 22.90 -2.86 9.13
CA THR A 82 22.08 -2.71 7.93
C THR A 82 20.63 -2.55 8.38
N ILE A 83 19.99 -1.48 7.90
CA ILE A 83 18.57 -1.22 8.14
C ILE A 83 17.85 -1.27 6.79
N GLU A 84 16.94 -2.23 6.63
CA GLU A 84 16.05 -2.29 5.48
C GLU A 84 14.83 -1.40 5.73
N TYR A 85 14.70 -0.35 4.91
CA TYR A 85 13.55 0.55 4.92
C TYR A 85 12.61 0.20 3.76
N ASP A 86 11.43 -0.32 4.09
CA ASP A 86 10.37 -0.60 3.14
C ASP A 86 9.09 0.15 3.57
N PRO A 87 8.72 1.23 2.86
CA PRO A 87 7.53 2.03 3.18
C PRO A 87 6.21 1.39 2.75
N ASN A 88 6.22 0.22 2.10
CA ASN A 88 4.99 -0.51 1.83
C ASN A 88 4.44 -1.12 3.12
N ILE A 89 3.12 -1.29 3.15
CA ILE A 89 2.42 -1.89 4.28
C ILE A 89 1.99 -3.30 3.89
N TYR A 90 2.19 -4.24 4.81
CA TYR A 90 1.83 -5.64 4.62
C TYR A 90 0.65 -6.00 5.51
N VAL A 91 -0.26 -6.80 4.96
CA VAL A 91 -1.46 -7.29 5.65
C VAL A 91 -1.55 -8.81 5.49
N ASP A 92 -1.76 -9.54 6.58
CA ASP A 92 -1.92 -10.99 6.61
C ASP A 92 -2.89 -11.37 7.74
N ALA A 93 -4.09 -11.83 7.39
CA ALA A 93 -5.10 -12.28 8.37
C ALA A 93 -4.62 -13.49 9.21
N GLY A 94 -3.54 -14.14 8.78
CA GLY A 94 -2.85 -15.19 9.53
C GLY A 94 -1.85 -14.68 10.58
N ASN A 95 -1.64 -13.37 10.72
CA ASN A 95 -0.78 -12.85 11.78
C ASN A 95 -1.42 -13.06 13.15
N THR A 96 -0.82 -13.95 13.94
CA THR A 96 -1.22 -14.20 15.33
C THR A 96 -0.10 -13.90 16.32
N THR A 97 0.93 -13.15 15.89
CA THR A 97 2.10 -12.86 16.72
C THR A 97 1.79 -11.86 17.84
N GLY A 98 0.70 -11.08 17.70
CA GLY A 98 0.34 -9.98 18.59
C GLY A 98 1.18 -8.72 18.38
N ILE A 99 2.02 -8.69 17.36
CA ILE A 99 2.73 -7.51 16.88
C ILE A 99 2.24 -7.24 15.46
N GLU A 100 1.74 -6.04 15.25
CA GLU A 100 1.16 -5.58 13.99
C GLU A 100 1.67 -4.15 13.76
N ASP A 101 2.85 -4.03 13.16
CA ASP A 101 3.47 -2.74 12.82
C ASP A 101 3.41 -2.45 11.32
N GLY A 102 2.78 -3.34 10.55
CA GLY A 102 2.61 -3.23 9.10
C GLY A 102 3.87 -3.53 8.29
N THR A 103 4.96 -3.94 8.94
CA THR A 103 6.15 -4.44 8.24
C THR A 103 5.91 -5.83 7.69
N LYS A 104 6.78 -6.27 6.78
CA LYS A 104 6.72 -7.62 6.22
C LYS A 104 6.83 -8.74 7.27
N THR A 105 7.52 -8.49 8.38
CA THR A 105 7.69 -9.46 9.47
C THR A 105 6.57 -9.44 10.50
N HIS A 106 5.88 -8.30 10.64
CA HIS A 106 4.76 -8.11 11.56
C HIS A 106 3.62 -7.37 10.84
N PRO A 107 3.01 -8.00 9.81
CA PRO A 107 1.96 -7.37 9.01
C PRO A 107 0.74 -7.03 9.87
N PHE A 108 -0.10 -6.10 9.44
CA PHE A 108 -1.42 -5.95 10.05
C PHE A 108 -2.29 -7.18 9.76
N ASP A 109 -3.27 -7.49 10.61
CA ASP A 109 -4.20 -8.59 10.35
C ASP A 109 -5.45 -8.14 9.56
N THR A 110 -5.71 -6.83 9.51
CA THR A 110 -6.80 -6.23 8.72
C THR A 110 -6.31 -5.33 7.57
N VAL A 111 -7.09 -5.27 6.49
CA VAL A 111 -6.81 -4.38 5.36
C VAL A 111 -7.03 -2.91 5.77
N THR A 112 -8.01 -2.66 6.64
CA THR A 112 -8.31 -1.31 7.14
C THR A 112 -7.12 -0.68 7.86
N GLU A 113 -6.42 -1.42 8.72
CA GLU A 113 -5.18 -0.92 9.35
C GLU A 113 -4.11 -0.59 8.33
N GLY A 114 -3.97 -1.45 7.30
CA GLY A 114 -3.08 -1.21 6.17
C GLY A 114 -3.37 0.13 5.47
N LEU A 115 -4.64 0.38 5.16
CA LEU A 115 -5.10 1.64 4.52
C LEU A 115 -4.89 2.87 5.42
N ILE A 116 -5.07 2.73 6.73
CA ILE A 116 -4.81 3.80 7.70
C ILE A 116 -3.32 4.12 7.77
N ALA A 117 -2.45 3.11 7.83
CA ALA A 117 -1.01 3.26 8.03
C ALA A 117 -0.24 3.71 6.77
N VAL A 118 -0.67 3.28 5.59
CA VAL A 118 0.07 3.52 4.34
C VAL A 118 0.16 5.01 4.00
N SER A 119 1.30 5.44 3.45
CA SER A 119 1.47 6.78 2.90
C SER A 119 1.07 6.84 1.42
N SER A 120 0.56 7.98 0.95
CA SER A 120 0.27 8.16 -0.48
C SER A 120 1.52 7.89 -1.35
N GLY A 121 1.32 7.27 -2.50
CA GLY A 121 2.34 6.82 -3.44
C GLY A 121 2.95 5.45 -3.11
N LYS A 122 2.51 4.79 -2.04
CA LYS A 122 2.99 3.47 -1.60
C LYS A 122 1.93 2.39 -1.74
N SER A 123 2.29 1.16 -1.36
CA SER A 123 1.45 -0.02 -1.55
C SER A 123 0.96 -0.59 -0.23
N VAL A 124 -0.26 -1.14 -0.26
CA VAL A 124 -0.79 -2.09 0.73
C VAL A 124 -0.80 -3.45 0.05
N ILE A 125 0.03 -4.37 0.55
CA ILE A 125 0.25 -5.71 0.01
C ILE A 125 -0.46 -6.70 0.93
N VAL A 126 -1.49 -7.36 0.41
CA VAL A 126 -2.41 -8.20 1.18
C VAL A 126 -2.16 -9.67 0.83
N ALA A 127 -1.82 -10.48 1.84
CA ALA A 127 -1.61 -11.91 1.70
C ALA A 127 -2.91 -12.65 1.30
N ALA A 128 -2.78 -13.93 0.93
CA ALA A 128 -3.94 -14.78 0.74
C ALA A 128 -4.69 -14.98 2.06
N GLY A 129 -6.01 -14.87 2.03
CA GLY A 129 -6.85 -14.87 3.22
C GLY A 129 -8.23 -14.31 2.93
N THR A 130 -9.12 -14.40 3.90
CA THR A 130 -10.45 -13.77 3.84
C THR A 130 -10.50 -12.61 4.83
N TYR A 131 -10.78 -11.43 4.30
CA TYR A 131 -10.88 -10.17 5.02
C TYR A 131 -12.33 -9.71 4.95
N ASN A 132 -13.08 -9.84 6.05
CA ASN A 132 -14.46 -9.41 6.11
C ASN A 132 -14.54 -7.95 6.57
N GLU A 133 -14.41 -7.03 5.62
CA GLU A 133 -14.25 -5.61 5.90
C GLU A 133 -14.86 -4.78 4.76
N GLN A 134 -15.32 -3.57 5.11
CA GLN A 134 -15.75 -2.57 4.15
C GLN A 134 -14.65 -1.50 4.03
N LEU A 135 -14.08 -1.34 2.83
CA LEU A 135 -12.83 -0.60 2.64
C LEU A 135 -13.07 0.83 2.18
N LEU A 136 -12.30 1.76 2.74
CA LEU A 136 -12.22 3.16 2.31
C LEU A 136 -10.80 3.49 1.84
N VAL A 137 -10.63 3.69 0.53
CA VAL A 137 -9.35 4.03 -0.08
C VAL A 137 -9.32 5.53 -0.39
N ASN A 138 -8.79 6.30 0.57
CA ASN A 138 -8.74 7.78 0.51
C ASN A 138 -7.33 8.34 0.29
N LYS A 139 -6.38 7.49 -0.13
CA LYS A 139 -5.01 7.87 -0.48
C LYS A 139 -4.68 7.30 -1.86
N SER A 140 -3.86 8.01 -2.62
CA SER A 140 -3.34 7.53 -3.90
C SER A 140 -2.36 6.39 -3.64
N ILE A 141 -2.80 5.14 -3.74
CA ILE A 141 -2.01 3.95 -3.37
C ILE A 141 -2.20 2.80 -4.36
N ILE A 142 -1.32 1.80 -4.24
CA ILE A 142 -1.53 0.48 -4.84
C ILE A 142 -2.08 -0.45 -3.75
N LEU A 143 -3.31 -0.89 -3.88
CA LEU A 143 -3.89 -1.96 -3.07
C LEU A 143 -3.79 -3.27 -3.87
N GLN A 144 -2.97 -4.21 -3.39
CA GLN A 144 -2.64 -5.42 -4.13
C GLN A 144 -2.84 -6.67 -3.26
N GLY A 145 -3.73 -7.55 -3.70
CA GLY A 145 -3.88 -8.89 -3.16
C GLY A 145 -2.86 -9.84 -3.78
N ALA A 146 -2.52 -10.89 -3.04
CA ALA A 146 -1.56 -11.89 -3.49
C ALA A 146 -2.03 -12.57 -4.79
N GLU A 147 -3.28 -13.06 -4.81
CA GLU A 147 -3.91 -13.65 -5.99
C GLU A 147 -5.44 -13.55 -5.91
N LYS A 148 -6.09 -13.25 -7.05
CA LYS A 148 -7.54 -13.02 -7.12
C LYS A 148 -8.42 -14.21 -6.73
N GLU A 149 -7.86 -15.41 -6.65
CA GLU A 149 -8.61 -16.59 -6.22
C GLU A 149 -8.57 -16.83 -4.71
N SER A 150 -7.54 -16.33 -4.04
CA SER A 150 -7.22 -16.63 -2.64
C SER A 150 -7.17 -15.42 -1.70
N THR A 151 -7.13 -14.19 -2.21
CA THR A 151 -7.23 -12.97 -1.41
C THR A 151 -8.65 -12.40 -1.53
N ILE A 152 -9.47 -12.62 -0.52
CA ILE A 152 -10.92 -12.36 -0.55
C ILE A 152 -11.25 -11.16 0.33
N ILE A 153 -11.82 -10.12 -0.26
CA ILE A 153 -12.56 -9.09 0.46
C ILE A 153 -14.03 -9.54 0.48
N SER A 154 -14.52 -9.89 1.67
CA SER A 154 -15.86 -10.41 1.90
C SER A 154 -16.79 -9.30 2.38
N GLY A 155 -17.97 -9.21 1.78
CA GLY A 155 -19.05 -8.31 2.20
C GLY A 155 -20.02 -8.92 3.20
N LEU A 156 -19.65 -9.98 3.92
CA LEU A 156 -20.53 -10.66 4.87
C LEU A 156 -21.00 -9.72 5.96
N GLU A 157 -22.33 -9.61 6.09
CA GLU A 157 -23.01 -8.72 7.05
C GLU A 157 -22.80 -7.21 6.78
N TYR A 158 -22.26 -6.84 5.62
CA TYR A 158 -22.12 -5.44 5.18
C TYR A 158 -23.16 -5.06 4.13
N THR A 159 -23.50 -3.76 4.06
CA THR A 159 -24.41 -3.19 3.06
C THR A 159 -23.75 -1.99 2.37
N GLY A 160 -24.30 -1.53 1.24
CA GLY A 160 -23.70 -0.42 0.47
C GLY A 160 -22.48 -0.86 -0.33
N ASN A 161 -21.47 0.00 -0.44
CA ASN A 161 -20.29 -0.26 -1.28
C ASN A 161 -19.23 -1.05 -0.50
N LEU A 162 -18.78 -2.20 -1.01
CA LEU A 162 -17.74 -3.00 -0.34
C LEU A 162 -16.39 -2.28 -0.33
N ILE A 163 -16.01 -1.64 -1.44
CA ILE A 163 -14.83 -0.77 -1.55
C ILE A 163 -15.27 0.59 -2.07
N THR A 164 -14.93 1.65 -1.34
CA THR A 164 -15.13 3.05 -1.73
C THR A 164 -13.79 3.73 -2.00
N ILE A 165 -13.63 4.34 -3.16
CA ILE A 165 -12.43 5.09 -3.57
C ILE A 165 -12.73 6.59 -3.53
N GLU A 166 -11.95 7.33 -2.73
CA GLU A 166 -12.04 8.78 -2.52
C GLU A 166 -10.75 9.54 -2.91
N ALA A 167 -9.81 8.88 -3.59
CA ALA A 167 -8.56 9.49 -4.03
C ALA A 167 -8.23 9.14 -5.48
N ASP A 168 -7.55 10.08 -6.15
CA ASP A 168 -7.01 9.88 -7.49
C ASP A 168 -5.82 8.90 -7.49
N GLY A 169 -5.57 8.28 -8.64
CA GLY A 169 -4.37 7.45 -8.85
C GLY A 169 -4.37 6.13 -8.08
N VAL A 170 -5.53 5.69 -7.58
CA VAL A 170 -5.70 4.43 -6.87
C VAL A 170 -5.63 3.25 -7.83
N LYS A 171 -4.86 2.23 -7.45
CA LYS A 171 -4.78 0.95 -8.19
C LYS A 171 -5.26 -0.19 -7.31
N ILE A 172 -6.16 -1.04 -7.80
CA ILE A 172 -6.69 -2.20 -7.08
C ILE A 172 -6.49 -3.44 -7.94
N SER A 173 -5.77 -4.44 -7.43
CA SER A 173 -5.53 -5.68 -8.16
C SER A 173 -5.36 -6.92 -7.28
N GLY A 174 -5.62 -8.10 -7.86
CA GLY A 174 -5.34 -9.38 -7.21
C GLY A 174 -6.34 -9.81 -6.13
N PHE A 175 -7.57 -9.29 -6.16
CA PHE A 175 -8.61 -9.62 -5.17
C PHE A 175 -9.79 -10.41 -5.75
N LYS A 176 -10.37 -11.27 -4.93
CA LYS A 176 -11.80 -11.64 -5.01
C LYS A 176 -12.58 -10.65 -4.16
N ILE A 177 -13.40 -9.83 -4.79
CA ILE A 177 -14.29 -8.86 -4.14
C ILE A 177 -15.68 -9.48 -4.20
N ASP A 178 -16.08 -10.11 -3.10
CA ASP A 178 -17.30 -10.92 -3.04
C ASP A 178 -18.33 -10.25 -2.13
N GLY A 179 -19.37 -9.72 -2.76
CA GLY A 179 -20.47 -9.09 -2.05
C GLY A 179 -21.39 -10.05 -1.31
N ILE A 180 -21.27 -11.37 -1.58
CA ILE A 180 -22.11 -12.47 -1.08
C ILE A 180 -23.63 -12.20 -1.13
N SER A 181 -24.06 -11.32 -2.03
CA SER A 181 -25.42 -10.79 -2.17
C SER A 181 -25.89 -9.85 -1.06
N ASP A 182 -25.02 -9.38 -0.17
CA ASP A 182 -25.35 -8.44 0.92
C ASP A 182 -25.03 -6.97 0.55
N THR A 183 -23.93 -6.75 -0.17
CA THR A 183 -23.48 -5.40 -0.56
C THR A 183 -24.07 -4.95 -1.90
N ASP A 184 -24.28 -3.64 -2.06
CA ASP A 184 -24.83 -3.03 -3.26
C ASP A 184 -23.82 -2.95 -4.40
N VAL A 185 -22.60 -2.52 -4.11
CA VAL A 185 -21.55 -2.28 -5.12
C VAL A 185 -20.23 -2.89 -4.67
N GLY A 186 -19.49 -3.54 -5.57
CA GLY A 186 -18.16 -4.05 -5.27
C GLY A 186 -17.14 -2.93 -5.11
N ILE A 187 -16.91 -2.18 -6.18
CA ILE A 187 -16.04 -1.01 -6.17
C ILE A 187 -16.83 0.22 -6.61
N TYR A 188 -16.90 1.22 -5.74
CA TYR A 188 -17.54 2.51 -5.98
C TYR A 188 -16.51 3.64 -6.00
N SER A 189 -16.67 4.57 -6.95
CA SER A 189 -16.01 5.87 -6.86
C SER A 189 -16.92 6.97 -7.41
N ASP A 190 -16.85 8.13 -6.76
CA ASP A 190 -17.45 9.38 -7.19
C ASP A 190 -16.36 10.41 -7.46
N SER A 191 -16.20 10.78 -8.73
CA SER A 191 -15.36 11.86 -9.23
C SER A 191 -13.84 11.71 -8.99
N SER A 192 -13.37 10.60 -8.42
CA SER A 192 -11.92 10.31 -8.41
C SER A 192 -11.47 9.86 -9.81
N THR A 193 -10.20 10.11 -10.13
CA THR A 193 -9.62 9.96 -11.47
C THR A 193 -8.34 9.14 -11.42
N SER A 194 -7.88 8.68 -12.58
CA SER A 194 -6.70 7.82 -12.73
C SER A 194 -6.82 6.53 -11.92
N ILE A 195 -8.04 5.98 -11.83
CA ILE A 195 -8.32 4.75 -11.10
C ILE A 195 -8.01 3.56 -12.00
N GLU A 196 -7.23 2.61 -11.50
CA GLU A 196 -6.90 1.36 -12.19
C GLU A 196 -7.48 0.16 -11.42
N ILE A 197 -8.31 -0.64 -12.08
CA ILE A 197 -8.90 -1.85 -11.50
C ILE A 197 -8.53 -3.02 -12.41
N SER A 198 -7.71 -3.94 -11.92
CA SER A 198 -7.21 -5.03 -12.75
C SER A 198 -6.97 -6.36 -12.05
N GLU A 199 -7.06 -7.46 -12.80
CA GLU A 199 -6.78 -8.80 -12.27
C GLU A 199 -7.60 -9.13 -11.01
N ASN A 200 -8.86 -8.73 -10.95
CA ASN A 200 -9.78 -9.05 -9.86
C ASN A 200 -10.91 -9.98 -10.30
N ILE A 201 -11.51 -10.69 -9.36
CA ILE A 201 -12.83 -11.31 -9.47
C ILE A 201 -13.80 -10.44 -8.69
N ILE A 202 -14.85 -9.91 -9.32
CA ILE A 202 -15.81 -9.02 -8.67
C ILE A 202 -17.22 -9.60 -8.82
N GLN A 203 -17.81 -10.03 -7.70
CA GLN A 203 -19.01 -10.85 -7.77
C GLN A 203 -20.04 -10.64 -6.67
N SER A 204 -21.26 -11.07 -6.95
CA SER A 204 -22.35 -11.21 -5.99
C SER A 204 -22.76 -9.89 -5.33
N HIS A 205 -22.79 -8.77 -6.06
CA HIS A 205 -23.32 -7.49 -5.55
C HIS A 205 -24.78 -7.24 -5.99
N GLN A 206 -25.57 -6.52 -5.18
CA GLN A 206 -27.00 -6.29 -5.43
C GLN A 206 -27.30 -5.23 -6.53
N ASP A 207 -26.36 -4.32 -6.81
CA ASP A 207 -26.40 -3.42 -7.96
C ASP A 207 -25.29 -3.78 -8.94
N SER A 208 -24.06 -3.33 -8.68
CA SER A 208 -23.00 -3.34 -9.70
C SER A 208 -21.70 -3.92 -9.18
N GLY A 209 -20.97 -4.67 -10.00
CA GLY A 209 -19.60 -5.06 -9.65
C GLY A 209 -18.71 -3.82 -9.48
N ILE A 210 -18.70 -2.97 -10.50
CA ILE A 210 -18.02 -1.66 -10.48
C ILE A 210 -19.05 -0.56 -10.78
N LEU A 211 -19.08 0.49 -9.97
CA LEU A 211 -19.83 1.71 -10.24
C LEU A 211 -18.90 2.92 -10.21
N TYR A 212 -18.74 3.57 -11.36
CA TYR A 212 -18.01 4.82 -11.48
C TYR A 212 -18.95 5.98 -11.82
N HIS A 213 -18.97 7.00 -10.98
CA HIS A 213 -19.63 8.27 -11.25
C HIS A 213 -18.56 9.36 -11.41
N SER A 214 -18.76 10.31 -12.32
CA SER A 214 -18.01 11.57 -12.30
C SER A 214 -18.92 12.73 -12.67
N ALA A 215 -18.72 13.87 -12.01
CA ALA A 215 -19.33 15.14 -12.37
C ALA A 215 -18.53 15.92 -13.44
N SER A 216 -17.29 15.51 -13.74
CA SER A 216 -16.39 16.12 -14.72
C SER A 216 -15.96 15.14 -15.81
N ASN A 217 -15.80 15.66 -17.03
CA ASN A 217 -15.26 14.86 -18.12
C ASN A 217 -13.73 14.88 -18.07
N ASP A 218 -13.17 13.83 -17.46
CA ASP A 218 -11.72 13.67 -17.29
C ASP A 218 -11.11 12.72 -18.34
N TYR A 219 -11.77 12.51 -19.49
CA TYR A 219 -11.31 11.53 -20.49
C TYR A 219 -9.88 11.82 -20.98
N PRO A 220 -8.98 10.80 -21.05
CA PRO A 220 -9.21 9.36 -20.77
C PRO A 220 -8.90 8.96 -19.32
N SER A 221 -8.57 9.91 -18.45
CA SER A 221 -8.07 9.73 -17.09
C SER A 221 -9.15 9.43 -16.05
N GLY A 222 -10.31 8.89 -16.40
CA GLY A 222 -11.32 8.47 -15.42
C GLY A 222 -10.96 7.12 -14.79
N VAL A 223 -11.57 6.05 -15.29
CA VAL A 223 -11.30 4.67 -14.87
C VAL A 223 -10.61 3.86 -15.97
N TYR A 224 -9.67 3.00 -15.60
CA TYR A 224 -9.11 1.97 -16.45
C TYR A 224 -9.39 0.59 -15.84
N VAL A 225 -10.30 -0.17 -16.46
CA VAL A 225 -10.74 -1.48 -15.97
C VAL A 225 -10.27 -2.55 -16.94
N TYR A 226 -9.37 -3.43 -16.52
CA TYR A 226 -8.86 -4.49 -17.41
C TYR A 226 -8.53 -5.82 -16.74
N ASN A 227 -8.65 -6.91 -17.50
CA ASN A 227 -8.37 -8.28 -17.05
C ASN A 227 -9.11 -8.70 -15.77
N ASN A 228 -10.32 -8.16 -15.54
CA ASN A 228 -11.18 -8.58 -14.43
C ASN A 228 -12.19 -9.63 -14.89
N ASP A 229 -12.57 -10.51 -13.97
CA ASP A 229 -13.73 -11.39 -14.09
C ASP A 229 -14.88 -10.82 -13.27
N ILE A 230 -15.89 -10.25 -13.92
CA ILE A 230 -16.99 -9.52 -13.26
C ILE A 230 -18.29 -10.28 -13.48
N CYS A 231 -18.82 -10.89 -12.42
CA CYS A 231 -19.92 -11.84 -12.57
C CYS A 231 -20.92 -11.89 -11.43
N PHE A 232 -22.11 -12.45 -11.70
CA PHE A 232 -23.16 -12.65 -10.69
C PHE A 232 -23.62 -11.38 -9.96
N ASN A 233 -23.43 -10.20 -10.55
CA ASN A 233 -23.97 -8.96 -9.99
C ASN A 233 -25.41 -8.78 -10.46
N SER A 234 -26.30 -8.48 -9.52
CA SER A 234 -27.75 -8.51 -9.75
C SER A 234 -28.22 -7.48 -10.78
N LYS A 235 -27.48 -6.38 -11.02
CA LYS A 235 -27.82 -5.41 -12.07
C LYS A 235 -26.73 -5.21 -13.12
N ASN A 236 -25.54 -4.73 -12.79
CA ASN A 236 -24.53 -4.39 -13.80
C ASN A 236 -23.20 -5.07 -13.49
N GLY A 237 -22.46 -5.52 -14.51
CA GLY A 237 -21.05 -5.82 -14.33
C GLY A 237 -20.30 -4.52 -14.03
N ILE A 238 -20.30 -3.61 -14.99
CA ILE A 238 -19.72 -2.27 -14.87
C ILE A 238 -20.79 -1.22 -15.16
N LYS A 239 -20.95 -0.24 -14.28
CA LYS A 239 -21.85 0.90 -14.42
C LYS A 239 -21.06 2.20 -14.40
N VAL A 240 -21.22 3.03 -15.43
CA VAL A 240 -20.59 4.35 -15.53
C VAL A 240 -21.65 5.42 -15.73
N THR A 241 -21.57 6.51 -14.97
CA THR A 241 -22.62 7.55 -14.96
C THR A 241 -22.03 8.97 -14.93
N GLY A 242 -22.87 9.97 -15.22
CA GLY A 242 -22.45 11.38 -15.23
C GLY A 242 -21.61 11.69 -16.46
N GLU A 243 -20.48 12.38 -16.25
CA GLU A 243 -19.41 12.61 -17.24
C GLU A 243 -18.30 11.54 -17.13
N GLY A 244 -18.56 10.44 -16.40
CA GLY A 244 -17.61 9.37 -16.15
C GLY A 244 -16.99 8.84 -17.45
N SER A 245 -15.66 8.81 -17.48
CA SER A 245 -14.90 8.41 -18.65
C SER A 245 -13.93 7.28 -18.35
N GLY A 246 -13.41 6.62 -19.38
CA GLY A 246 -12.42 5.57 -19.15
C GLY A 246 -12.25 4.59 -20.29
N ILE A 247 -11.41 3.58 -20.02
CA ILE A 247 -11.15 2.45 -20.90
C ILE A 247 -11.58 1.18 -20.16
N ILE A 248 -12.37 0.34 -20.82
CA ILE A 248 -12.75 -0.98 -20.35
C ILE A 248 -12.21 -1.97 -21.37
N GLU A 249 -11.22 -2.78 -20.99
CA GLU A 249 -10.62 -3.74 -21.91
C GLU A 249 -10.27 -5.10 -21.35
N SER A 250 -10.35 -6.13 -22.19
CA SER A 250 -9.88 -7.48 -21.84
C SER A 250 -10.53 -8.08 -20.58
N ASN A 251 -11.73 -7.62 -20.20
CA ASN A 251 -12.48 -8.17 -19.08
C ASN A 251 -13.39 -9.31 -19.54
N THR A 252 -13.63 -10.27 -18.65
CA THR A 252 -14.71 -11.24 -18.78
C THR A 252 -15.90 -10.76 -17.94
N ILE A 253 -17.01 -10.40 -18.58
CA ILE A 253 -18.19 -9.85 -17.90
C ILE A 253 -19.39 -10.74 -18.20
N ASN A 254 -19.79 -11.57 -17.23
CA ASN A 254 -20.84 -12.55 -17.44
C ASN A 254 -21.82 -12.71 -16.28
N LYS A 255 -23.02 -13.22 -16.56
CA LYS A 255 -24.01 -13.53 -15.51
C LYS A 255 -24.42 -12.33 -14.66
N ASN A 256 -24.40 -11.14 -15.23
CA ASN A 256 -25.01 -9.94 -14.65
C ASN A 256 -26.32 -9.64 -15.39
N THR A 257 -27.15 -8.70 -14.91
CA THR A 257 -28.30 -8.27 -15.73
C THR A 257 -27.83 -7.51 -16.98
N ASN A 258 -27.02 -6.47 -16.80
CA ASN A 258 -26.33 -5.72 -17.85
C ASN A 258 -24.82 -6.01 -17.75
N GLY A 259 -24.13 -6.22 -18.87
CA GLY A 259 -22.67 -6.36 -18.87
C GLY A 259 -21.98 -5.05 -18.50
N ILE A 260 -22.06 -4.08 -19.41
CA ILE A 260 -21.59 -2.70 -19.20
C ILE A 260 -22.75 -1.75 -19.43
N ARG A 261 -22.98 -0.83 -18.51
CA ARG A 261 -24.04 0.17 -18.60
C ARG A 261 -23.50 1.58 -18.41
N ALA A 262 -23.59 2.38 -19.46
CA ALA A 262 -23.23 3.79 -19.44
C ALA A 262 -24.50 4.67 -19.48
N TYR A 263 -24.55 5.73 -18.67
CA TYR A 263 -25.65 6.70 -18.66
C TYR A 263 -25.14 8.14 -18.69
N ASN A 264 -26.05 9.07 -19.02
CA ASN A 264 -25.77 10.50 -19.16
C ASN A 264 -24.73 10.76 -20.25
N ASN A 265 -23.67 11.50 -19.94
CA ASN A 265 -22.62 11.89 -20.87
C ASN A 265 -21.35 11.02 -20.71
N ALA A 266 -21.49 9.83 -20.12
CA ALA A 266 -20.36 8.94 -19.91
C ALA A 266 -19.66 8.58 -21.24
N SER A 267 -18.32 8.63 -21.24
CA SER A 267 -17.48 8.48 -22.42
C SER A 267 -16.48 7.35 -22.25
N LEU A 268 -16.82 6.16 -22.77
CA LEU A 268 -16.03 4.94 -22.62
C LEU A 268 -15.44 4.46 -23.94
N GLU A 269 -14.16 4.05 -23.90
CA GLU A 269 -13.58 3.16 -24.89
C GLU A 269 -13.72 1.71 -24.41
N ILE A 270 -14.43 0.88 -25.19
CA ILE A 270 -14.69 -0.52 -24.84
C ILE A 270 -14.08 -1.41 -25.92
N LYS A 271 -13.06 -2.20 -25.56
CA LYS A 271 -12.34 -3.06 -26.53
C LYS A 271 -11.97 -4.41 -25.93
N HIS A 272 -11.93 -5.46 -26.74
CA HIS A 272 -11.42 -6.78 -26.34
C HIS A 272 -12.09 -7.44 -25.11
N ASN A 273 -13.29 -6.99 -24.70
CA ASN A 273 -14.03 -7.62 -23.60
C ASN A 273 -14.82 -8.85 -24.08
N ASN A 274 -14.89 -9.87 -23.23
CA ASN A 274 -15.78 -11.02 -23.40
C ASN A 274 -17.05 -10.83 -22.56
N ILE A 275 -18.14 -10.37 -23.19
CA ILE A 275 -19.40 -10.04 -22.52
C ILE A 275 -20.47 -11.07 -22.90
N THR A 276 -20.72 -12.04 -22.03
CA THR A 276 -21.59 -13.20 -22.32
C THR A 276 -22.58 -13.48 -21.18
N ASP A 277 -23.66 -14.22 -21.44
CA ASP A 277 -24.60 -14.69 -20.41
C ASP A 277 -25.17 -13.61 -19.48
N ASN A 278 -25.28 -12.36 -19.97
CA ASN A 278 -25.96 -11.28 -19.25
C ASN A 278 -27.44 -11.21 -19.68
N THR A 279 -28.37 -10.90 -18.77
CA THR A 279 -29.80 -11.24 -18.98
C THR A 279 -30.68 -10.16 -19.61
N SER A 280 -30.42 -8.85 -19.47
CA SER A 280 -31.07 -7.77 -20.26
C SER A 280 -30.66 -6.36 -19.86
#